data_AF-A0A328TKJ0-F1
#
_entry.id   AF-A0A328TKJ0-F1
#
_cell.length_a   1.000
_cell.length_b   1.000
_cell.length_c   1.000
_cell.angle_alpha   90.00
_cell.angle_beta   90.00
_cell.angle_gamma   90.00
#
_symmetry.space_group_name_H-M   'P 1'
#
loop_
_entity.id
_entity.type
_entity.pdbx_description
1 polymer ?
#
loop_
_entity_poly.entity_id
_entity_poly.type
_entity_poly.pdbx_seq_one_letter_code
_entity_poly.pdbx_strand_id
1 'polypeptide(L)' 'MQPLKKCKVFLTDESVRKVVYLASKDVSKKWSMPIQNWRLAMRRLIIEFVDRLSDHL' A
#
# COMPACT_ATOMS: atom_id res chain seq x y z
N MET A 1 6.26 -38.78 -18.92
CA MET A 1 6.73 -37.39 -18.71
C MET A 1 5.56 -36.46 -18.95
N GLN A 2 4.96 -35.90 -17.89
CA GLN A 2 3.92 -34.87 -18.04
C GLN A 2 4.56 -33.47 -18.08
N PRO A 3 4.02 -32.53 -18.88
CA PRO A 3 4.65 -31.23 -19.09
C PRO A 3 4.50 -30.38 -17.83
N LEU A 4 5.64 -29.90 -17.31
CA LEU A 4 5.71 -28.94 -16.22
C LEU A 4 5.08 -27.62 -16.70
N LYS A 5 3.78 -27.44 -16.41
CA LYS A 5 3.11 -26.15 -16.56
C LYS A 5 3.89 -25.17 -15.72
N LYS A 6 4.54 -24.18 -16.35
CA LYS A 6 5.22 -23.08 -15.64
C LYS A 6 4.17 -22.18 -14.99
N CYS A 7 3.50 -22.68 -13.96
CA CYS A 7 2.84 -21.86 -12.99
C CYS A 7 3.95 -21.14 -12.22
N LYS A 8 3.81 -19.83 -11.95
CA LYS A 8 4.65 -19.11 -10.99
C LYS A 8 4.36 -19.68 -9.60
N VAL A 9 4.90 -20.87 -9.31
CA VAL A 9 4.76 -21.53 -8.03
C VAL A 9 5.87 -20.96 -7.16
N PHE A 10 5.49 -20.05 -6.27
CA PHE A 10 6.37 -19.66 -5.18
C PHE A 10 6.57 -20.90 -4.29
N LEU A 11 7.84 -21.24 -4.04
CA LEU A 11 8.23 -22.48 -3.34
C LEU A 11 7.76 -22.51 -1.87
N THR A 12 7.46 -21.34 -1.28
CA THR A 12 7.07 -21.19 0.15
C THR A 12 6.31 -19.88 0.36
N ASP A 13 5.36 -19.82 1.29
CA ASP A 13 4.63 -18.59 1.64
C ASP A 13 5.55 -17.43 2.05
N GLU A 14 6.68 -17.72 2.68
CA GLU A 14 7.70 -16.72 3.01
C GLU A 14 8.28 -16.04 1.76
N SER A 15 8.48 -16.79 0.68
CA SER A 15 8.96 -16.26 -0.60
C SER A 15 7.93 -15.34 -1.25
N VAL A 16 6.64 -15.65 -1.13
CA VAL A 16 5.54 -14.78 -1.57
C VAL A 16 5.56 -13.47 -0.78
N ARG A 17 5.63 -13.57 0.55
CA ARG A 17 5.65 -12.41 1.45
C ARG A 17 6.83 -11.49 1.16
N LYS A 18 8.00 -12.06 0.89
CA LYS A 18 9.21 -11.31 0.54
C LYS A 18 9.05 -10.53 -0.77
N VAL A 19 8.43 -11.14 -1.79
CA VAL A 19 8.19 -10.47 -3.07
C VAL A 19 7.22 -9.30 -2.92
N VAL A 20 6.12 -9.49 -2.18
CA VAL A 20 5.17 -8.40 -1.89
C VAL A 20 5.85 -7.27 -1.11
N TYR A 21 6.64 -7.60 -0.09
CA TYR A 21 7.38 -6.61 0.69
C TYR A 21 8.33 -5.79 -0.19
N LEU A 22 9.12 -6.45 -1.04
CA LEU A 22 10.07 -5.78 -1.92
C LEU A 22 9.36 -4.90 -2.96
N ALA A 23 8.29 -5.40 -3.57
CA ALA A 23 7.48 -4.63 -4.52
C ALA A 23 6.89 -3.37 -3.85
N SER A 24 6.30 -3.49 -2.66
CA SER A 24 5.78 -2.35 -1.90
C SER A 24 6.85 -1.35 -1.52
N LYS A 25 8.04 -1.82 -1.11
CA LYS A 25 9.18 -0.97 -0.78
C LYS A 25 9.65 -0.16 -2.00
N ASP A 26 9.70 -0.78 -3.17
CA ASP A 26 10.14 -0.11 -4.39
C ASP A 26 9.09 0.85 -4.95
N VAL A 27 7.80 0.52 -4.85
CA VAL A 27 6.70 1.45 -5.16
C VAL A 27 6.74 2.65 -4.22
N SER A 28 6.96 2.43 -2.91
CA SER A 28 7.04 3.50 -1.92
C SER A 28 8.17 4.49 -2.23
N LYS A 29 9.34 4.02 -2.68
CA LYS A 29 10.44 4.91 -3.10
C LYS A 29 10.07 5.80 -4.29
N LYS A 30 9.27 5.28 -5.22
CA LYS A 30 8.84 6.01 -6.43
C LYS A 30 7.68 6.97 -6.14
N TRP A 31 6.94 6.75 -5.07
CA TRP A 31 5.82 7.59 -4.66
C TRP A 31 6.27 8.80 -3.84
N SER A 32 7.16 9.62 -4.41
CA SER A 32 7.67 10.85 -3.78
C SER A 32 6.87 12.10 -4.13
N MET A 33 5.92 12.00 -5.06
CA MET A 33 5.13 13.14 -5.51
C MET A 33 4.23 13.66 -4.37
N PRO A 34 4.29 14.96 -4.04
CA PRO A 34 3.42 15.54 -3.03
C PRO A 34 1.96 15.50 -3.51
N ILE A 35 1.05 15.22 -2.58
CA ILE A 35 -0.39 15.21 -2.87
C ILE A 35 -0.83 16.64 -3.21
N GLN A 36 -1.33 16.83 -4.42
CA GLN A 36 -1.79 18.14 -4.88
C GLN A 36 -2.96 18.63 -4.02
N ASN A 37 -2.94 19.91 -3.65
CA ASN A 37 -3.99 20.55 -2.86
C ASN A 37 -4.29 19.88 -1.52
N TRP A 38 -3.30 19.20 -0.92
CA TRP A 38 -3.46 18.49 0.35
C TRP A 38 -4.07 19.35 1.46
N ARG A 39 -3.73 20.64 1.53
CA ARG A 39 -4.32 21.58 2.49
C ARG A 39 -5.84 21.72 2.37
N LEU A 40 -6.38 21.74 1.15
CA LEU A 40 -7.83 21.83 0.93
C LEU A 40 -8.50 20.50 1.24
N ALA A 41 -7.89 19.38 0.84
CA ALA A 41 -8.37 18.04 1.16
C ALA A 41 -8.44 17.84 2.69
N MET A 42 -7.39 18.24 3.41
CA MET A 42 -7.35 18.18 4.88
C MET A 42 -8.46 18.99 5.55
N ARG A 43 -8.78 20.19 5.05
CA ARG A 43 -9.92 20.97 5.58
C ARG A 43 -11.24 20.22 5.46
N ARG A 44 -11.46 19.52 4.33
CA ARG A 44 -12.67 18.70 4.13
C ARG A 44 -12.68 17.47 5.02
N LEU A 45 -11.54 16.78 5.13
CA LEU A 45 -11.40 15.62 6.01
C LEU A 45 -11.65 15.97 7.47
N ILE A 46 -11.14 17.11 7.94
CA ILE A 46 -11.36 17.58 9.30
C ILE A 46 -12.86 17.79 9.56
N ILE A 47 -13.58 18.45 8.64
CA ILE A 47 -15.04 18.70 8.79
C ILE A 47 -15.85 17.40 8.75
N GLU A 48 -15.54 16.50 7.83
CA GLU A 48 -16.29 15.25 7.64
C GLU A 48 -16.07 14.23 8.77
N PHE A 49 -14.86 14.24 9.36
CA PHE A 49 -14.45 13.27 10.37
C PHE A 49 -14.15 13.93 11.72
N VAL A 50 -14.75 15.10 12.03
CA VAL A 50 -14.58 15.80 13.32
C VAL A 50 -14.76 14.83 14.48
N ASP A 51 -15.84 14.06 14.45
CA ASP A 51 -16.25 13.16 15.55
C ASP A 51 -15.26 12.02 15.79
N ARG A 52 -14.48 11.60 14.78
CA ARG A 52 -13.44 10.56 14.94
C ARG A 52 -12.11 11.13 15.44
N LEU A 53 -11.88 12.42 15.23
CA LEU A 53 -10.68 13.10 15.68
C LEU A 53 -10.80 13.52 17.16
N SER A 54 -12.01 13.78 17.66
CA SER A 54 -12.25 14.09 19.08
C SER A 54 -12.00 12.91 20.02
N ASP A 55 -12.19 11.67 19.55
CA ASP A 55 -12.01 10.46 20.38
C ASP A 55 -10.53 10.11 20.64
N HIS A 56 -9.60 10.80 19.98
CA HIS A 56 -8.15 10.54 20.06
C HIS A 56 -7.33 11.77 20.47
N LEU A 57 -7.99 12.81 20.99
CA LEU A 57 -7.39 14.04 21.51
C LEU A 57 -7.22 14.00 23.04
#